data_AF-A0A330L9D7-F1
#
_entry.id   AF-A0A330L9D7-F1
#
_cell.length_a   1.000
_cell.length_b   1.000
_cell.length_c   1.000
_cell.angle_alpha   90.00
_cell.angle_beta   90.00
_cell.angle_gamma   90.00
#
_symmetry.space_group_name_H-M   'P 1'
#
loop_
_entity.id
_entity.type
_entity.pdbx_description
1 polymer ?
#
loop_
_entity_poly.entity_id
_entity_poly.type
_entity_poly.pdbx_seq_one_letter_code
_entity_poly.pdbx_strand_id
1 'polypeptide(L)'
;MRPTNVTPLDLSDYGISPDQGFLPSNPLEQLPDSPMLDHLGQELPKLLSARMIRRFIDRQRQLLPSISVAWRDQDYRAAMRILSFAGHAYVWEVPERPAATLPPQLAQPWHDVALKLGRPPGAFLCLLCAR
;
A
#
# COMPACT_ATOMS: atom_id res chain seq x y z
N MET A 1 10.06 39.87 33.78
CA MET A 1 9.32 38.92 32.91
C MET A 1 10.32 38.27 31.97
N ARG A 2 10.45 36.94 32.02
CA ARG A 2 11.37 36.18 31.15
C ARG A 2 10.66 35.93 29.82
N PRO A 3 11.25 36.25 28.67
CA PRO A 3 10.59 35.99 27.39
C PRO A 3 10.48 34.48 27.20
N THR A 4 9.25 33.98 27.08
CA THR A 4 8.98 32.64 26.59
C THR A 4 9.31 32.61 25.11
N ASN A 5 10.42 31.98 24.74
CA ASN A 5 10.68 31.58 23.37
C ASN A 5 9.63 30.53 22.99
N VAL A 6 8.58 30.96 22.32
CA VAL A 6 7.61 30.05 21.71
C VAL A 6 8.21 29.65 20.37
N THR A 7 8.73 28.42 20.28
CA THR A 7 9.15 27.86 19.00
C THR A 7 7.90 27.79 18.10
N PRO A 8 7.93 28.36 16.88
CA PRO A 8 6.80 28.26 15.97
C PRO A 8 6.50 26.79 15.65
N LEU A 9 5.23 26.38 15.70
CA LEU A 9 4.83 25.06 15.20
C LEU A 9 5.03 25.03 13.67
N ASP A 10 5.76 24.03 13.18
CA ASP A 10 5.80 23.68 11.76
C ASP A 10 4.83 22.51 11.50
N LEU A 11 3.95 22.68 10.52
CA LEU A 11 2.99 21.64 10.11
C LEU A 11 3.70 20.40 9.55
N SER A 12 4.91 20.59 9.00
CA SER A 12 5.72 19.54 8.41
C SER A 12 6.13 18.47 9.43
N ASP A 13 6.31 18.85 10.70
CA ASP A 13 6.64 17.93 11.79
C ASP A 13 5.52 16.90 12.06
N TYR A 14 4.29 17.24 11.65
CA TYR A 14 3.11 16.38 11.76
C TYR A 14 2.74 15.73 10.42
N GLY A 15 3.56 15.90 9.39
CA GLY A 15 3.28 15.40 8.04
C GLY A 15 2.09 16.11 7.37
N ILE A 16 1.84 17.37 7.74
CA ILE A 16 0.74 18.18 7.20
C ILE A 16 1.34 19.21 6.23
N SER A 17 0.93 19.14 4.97
CA SER A 17 1.19 20.17 3.97
C SER A 17 0.30 21.40 4.22
N PRO A 18 0.82 22.63 4.16
CA PRO A 18 0.00 23.84 4.27
C PRO A 18 -1.02 23.97 3.13
N ASP A 19 -0.69 23.49 1.93
CA ASP A 19 -1.55 23.61 0.75
C ASP A 19 -2.48 22.41 0.55
N GLN A 20 -2.08 21.22 1.03
CA GLN A 20 -2.76 19.95 0.73
C GLN A 20 -3.18 19.18 1.98
N GLY A 21 -2.96 19.73 3.17
CA GLY A 21 -3.28 19.07 4.43
C GLY A 21 -2.56 17.74 4.57
N PHE A 22 -3.30 16.67 4.85
CA PHE A 22 -2.73 15.32 5.02
C PHE A 22 -2.39 14.61 3.70
N LEU A 23 -2.67 15.21 2.54
CA LEU A 23 -2.35 14.60 1.26
C LEU A 23 -0.87 14.81 0.92
N PRO A 24 -0.19 13.78 0.41
CA PRO A 24 1.19 13.91 -0.04
C PRO A 24 1.24 14.76 -1.32
N SER A 25 2.27 15.62 -1.41
CA SER A 25 2.35 16.59 -2.52
C SER A 25 2.75 16.00 -3.86
N ASN A 26 3.59 14.97 -3.85
CA ASN A 26 4.05 14.26 -5.05
C ASN A 26 4.09 12.76 -4.75
N PRO A 27 2.93 12.06 -4.81
CA PRO A 27 2.93 10.62 -4.59
C PRO A 27 3.72 9.94 -5.70
N LEU A 28 4.63 9.04 -5.31
CA LEU A 28 5.44 8.30 -6.26
C LEU A 28 4.55 7.44 -7.18
N GLU A 29 4.69 7.63 -8.49
CA GLU A 29 3.87 6.91 -9.48
C GLU A 29 4.44 5.52 -9.81
N GLN A 30 5.77 5.40 -9.84
CA GLN A 30 6.49 4.20 -10.24
C GLN A 30 7.42 3.71 -9.13
N LEU A 31 7.52 2.39 -8.98
CA LEU A 31 8.38 1.73 -8.00
C LEU A 31 9.48 0.91 -8.71
N PRO A 32 10.52 1.56 -9.26
CA PRO A 32 11.51 0.90 -10.13
C PRO A 32 12.29 -0.21 -9.43
N ASP A 33 12.49 -0.09 -8.11
CA ASP A 33 13.15 -1.11 -7.29
C ASP A 33 12.32 -2.40 -7.13
N SER A 34 11.08 -2.43 -7.61
CA SER A 34 10.19 -3.59 -7.52
C SER A 34 9.35 -3.72 -8.79
N PRO A 35 9.95 -4.14 -9.91
CA PRO A 35 9.32 -4.11 -11.23
C PRO A 35 8.06 -4.97 -11.32
N MET A 36 7.99 -6.10 -10.59
CA MET A 36 6.78 -6.93 -10.57
C MET A 36 5.61 -6.23 -9.86
N LEU A 37 5.89 -5.57 -8.74
CA LEU A 37 4.88 -4.83 -7.99
C LEU A 37 4.45 -3.58 -8.78
N ASP A 38 5.40 -2.87 -9.36
CA ASP A 38 5.14 -1.71 -10.23
C ASP A 38 4.26 -2.11 -11.42
N HIS A 39 4.61 -3.20 -12.11
CA HIS A 39 3.83 -3.74 -13.22
C HIS A 39 2.40 -4.11 -12.80
N LEU A 40 2.22 -4.75 -11.63
CA LEU A 40 0.89 -5.02 -11.08
C LEU A 40 0.10 -3.72 -10.87
N GLY A 41 0.73 -2.66 -10.35
CA GLY A 41 0.10 -1.35 -10.17
C GLY A 41 -0.38 -0.75 -11.49
N GLN A 42 0.43 -0.82 -12.54
CA GLN A 42 0.11 -0.29 -13.87
C GLN A 42 -0.99 -1.10 -14.59
N GLU A 43 -0.98 -2.42 -14.46
CA GLU A 43 -1.96 -3.29 -15.12
C GLU A 43 -3.27 -3.44 -14.34
N LEU A 44 -3.32 -2.98 -13.09
CA LEU A 44 -4.47 -3.16 -12.20
C LEU A 44 -5.81 -2.73 -12.83
N PRO A 45 -5.93 -1.55 -13.47
CA PRO A 45 -7.19 -1.13 -14.09
C PRO A 45 -7.68 -2.08 -15.19
N LYS A 46 -6.75 -2.61 -15.99
CA LYS A 46 -7.05 -3.58 -17.06
C LYS A 46 -7.45 -4.93 -16.46
N LEU A 47 -6.70 -5.41 -15.46
CA LEU A 47 -6.99 -6.67 -14.77
C LEU A 47 -8.34 -6.66 -14.08
N LEU A 48 -8.71 -5.53 -13.45
CA LEU A 48 -10.02 -5.31 -12.85
C LEU A 48 -11.13 -5.34 -13.89
N SER A 49 -10.97 -4.62 -15.00
CA SER A 49 -11.94 -4.57 -16.09
C SER A 49 -12.16 -5.94 -16.73
N ALA A 50 -11.09 -6.74 -16.84
CA ALA A 50 -11.13 -8.09 -17.40
C ALA A 50 -11.52 -9.18 -16.39
N ARG A 51 -11.67 -8.86 -15.10
CA ARG A 51 -11.85 -9.84 -14.00
C ARG A 51 -10.79 -10.95 -14.01
N MET A 52 -9.53 -10.54 -14.11
CA MET A 52 -8.37 -11.45 -14.21
C MET A 52 -7.36 -11.27 -13.08
N ILE A 53 -7.66 -10.48 -12.06
CA ILE A 53 -6.73 -10.15 -10.98
C ILE A 53 -6.35 -11.38 -10.15
N ARG A 54 -7.30 -12.26 -9.81
CA ARG A 54 -7.01 -13.52 -9.07
C ARG A 54 -6.07 -14.39 -9.88
N ARG A 55 -6.44 -14.68 -11.13
CA ARG A 55 -5.63 -15.46 -12.08
C ARG A 55 -4.23 -14.87 -12.27
N PHE A 56 -4.10 -13.55 -12.31
CA PHE A 56 -2.81 -12.89 -12.47
C PHE A 56 -1.93 -13.11 -11.22
N ILE A 57 -2.48 -12.84 -10.03
CA ILE A 57 -1.76 -12.95 -8.75
C ILE A 57 -1.39 -14.40 -8.43
N ASP A 58 -2.26 -15.36 -8.70
CA ASP A 58 -2.05 -16.78 -8.44
C ASP A 58 -0.94 -17.40 -9.32
N ARG A 59 -0.64 -16.76 -10.46
CA ARG A 59 0.46 -17.19 -11.35
C ARG A 59 1.81 -16.66 -10.91
N GLN A 60 1.86 -15.68 -10.02
CA GLN A 60 3.11 -15.12 -9.55
C GLN A 60 3.65 -15.94 -8.39
N ARG A 61 4.93 -16.31 -8.45
CA ARG A 61 5.61 -16.92 -7.31
C ARG A 61 5.76 -15.93 -6.16
N GLN A 62 6.11 -14.67 -6.48
CA GLN A 62 6.27 -13.61 -5.50
C GLN A 62 6.04 -12.24 -6.16
N LEU A 63 5.21 -11.39 -5.53
CA LEU A 63 4.95 -10.03 -6.02
C LEU A 63 6.00 -9.02 -5.56
N LEU A 64 6.50 -9.20 -4.34
CA LEU A 64 7.56 -8.40 -3.74
C LEU A 64 8.56 -9.36 -3.06
N PRO A 65 9.67 -9.72 -3.74
CA PRO A 65 10.70 -10.63 -3.24
C PRO A 65 11.30 -10.21 -1.90
N SER A 66 11.61 -8.94 -1.78
CA SER A 66 12.15 -8.32 -0.59
C SER A 66 11.82 -6.84 -0.58
N ILE A 67 11.71 -6.27 0.62
CA ILE A 67 11.67 -4.83 0.82
C ILE A 67 13.11 -4.32 0.77
N SER A 68 13.40 -3.37 -0.11
CA SER A 68 14.73 -2.77 -0.19
C SER A 68 15.02 -1.94 1.05
N VAL A 69 16.23 -2.08 1.59
CA VAL A 69 16.73 -1.24 2.70
C VAL A 69 16.94 0.21 2.28
N ALA A 70 17.01 0.50 0.98
CA ALA A 70 17.17 1.83 0.42
C ALA A 70 15.84 2.58 0.23
N TRP A 71 14.70 1.93 0.47
CA TRP A 71 13.39 2.56 0.35
C TRP A 71 13.23 3.72 1.31
N ARG A 72 12.70 4.82 0.78
CA ARG A 72 12.23 5.99 1.50
C ARG A 72 10.72 5.86 1.73
N ASP A 73 10.17 6.72 2.57
CA ASP A 73 8.74 6.73 2.90
C ASP A 73 7.80 6.72 1.68
N GLN A 74 8.19 7.42 0.60
CA GLN A 74 7.41 7.44 -0.64
C GLN A 74 7.33 6.07 -1.32
N ASP A 75 8.38 5.25 -1.22
CA ASP A 75 8.47 3.93 -1.83
C ASP A 75 7.55 2.96 -1.06
N TYR A 76 7.61 3.02 0.28
CA TYR A 76 6.68 2.29 1.15
C TYR A 76 5.22 2.68 0.90
N ARG A 77 4.92 3.98 0.75
CA ARG A 77 3.56 4.46 0.46
C ARG A 77 3.07 4.01 -0.92
N ALA A 78 3.94 4.01 -1.93
CA ALA A 78 3.60 3.51 -3.27
C ALA A 78 3.34 1.99 -3.25
N ALA A 79 4.21 1.21 -2.60
CA ALA A 79 4.02 -0.22 -2.42
C ALA A 79 2.71 -0.52 -1.67
N MET A 80 2.46 0.19 -0.56
CA MET A 80 1.23 0.06 0.23
C MET A 80 0.00 0.35 -0.63
N ARG A 81 0.03 1.40 -1.46
CA ARG A 81 -1.08 1.75 -2.37
C ARG A 81 -1.37 0.58 -3.32
N ILE A 82 -0.35 0.08 -4.03
CA ILE A 82 -0.50 -1.00 -5.01
C ILE A 82 -1.04 -2.27 -4.33
N LEU A 83 -0.42 -2.68 -3.22
CA LEU A 83 -0.80 -3.89 -2.48
C LEU A 83 -2.22 -3.79 -1.91
N SER A 84 -2.63 -2.61 -1.45
CA SER A 84 -3.98 -2.39 -0.92
C SER A 84 -5.04 -2.53 -2.01
N PHE A 85 -4.83 -1.85 -3.16
CA PHE A 85 -5.76 -2.00 -4.28
C PHE A 85 -5.78 -3.43 -4.83
N ALA A 86 -4.63 -4.09 -4.95
CA ALA A 86 -4.54 -5.48 -5.39
C ALA A 86 -5.23 -6.44 -4.41
N GLY A 87 -5.07 -6.26 -3.10
CA GLY A 87 -5.73 -7.04 -2.07
C GLY A 87 -7.24 -6.91 -2.13
N HIS A 88 -7.77 -5.68 -2.19
CA HIS A 88 -9.20 -5.46 -2.33
C HIS A 88 -9.74 -6.01 -3.67
N ALA A 89 -9.01 -5.81 -4.77
CA ALA A 89 -9.36 -6.35 -6.08
C ALA A 89 -9.44 -7.87 -6.07
N TYR A 90 -8.45 -8.55 -5.47
CA TYR A 90 -8.41 -10.00 -5.37
C TYR A 90 -9.63 -10.54 -4.62
N VAL A 91 -9.96 -9.91 -3.49
CA VAL A 91 -11.08 -10.31 -2.64
C VAL A 91 -12.39 -10.16 -3.40
N TRP A 92 -12.62 -8.99 -3.97
CA TRP A 92 -13.91 -8.59 -4.53
C TRP A 92 -14.06 -8.81 -6.05
N GLU A 93 -13.10 -9.49 -6.70
CA GLU A 93 -13.16 -9.78 -8.15
C GLU A 93 -14.51 -10.38 -8.58
N VAL A 94 -15.04 -11.30 -7.75
CA VAL A 94 -16.39 -11.86 -7.90
C VAL A 94 -17.22 -11.41 -6.70
N PRO A 95 -18.06 -10.37 -6.83
CA PRO A 95 -18.80 -9.78 -5.70
C PRO A 95 -19.68 -10.79 -4.95
N GLU A 96 -20.27 -11.76 -5.65
CA GLU A 96 -21.11 -12.80 -5.06
C GLU A 96 -20.32 -13.88 -4.32
N ARG A 97 -18.99 -13.94 -4.55
CA ARG A 97 -18.08 -14.95 -3.99
C ARG A 97 -16.75 -14.30 -3.61
N PRO A 98 -16.73 -13.45 -2.57
CA PRO A 98 -15.51 -12.84 -2.10
C PRO A 98 -14.51 -13.90 -1.65
N ALA A 99 -13.23 -13.67 -1.91
CA ALA A 99 -12.18 -14.59 -1.45
C ALA A 99 -12.06 -14.49 0.08
N ALA A 100 -12.15 -15.61 0.78
CA ALA A 100 -12.03 -15.65 2.24
C ALA A 100 -10.56 -15.51 2.71
N THR A 101 -9.61 -15.85 1.84
CA THR A 101 -8.19 -15.82 2.14
C THR A 101 -7.41 -15.15 1.01
N LEU A 102 -6.35 -14.44 1.39
CA LEU A 102 -5.38 -13.90 0.45
C LEU A 102 -4.22 -14.89 0.27
N PRO A 103 -3.69 -15.00 -0.95
CA PRO A 103 -2.56 -15.88 -1.19
C PRO A 103 -1.29 -15.25 -0.58
N PRO A 104 -0.35 -16.06 -0.06
CA PRO A 104 0.77 -15.58 0.75
C PRO A 104 1.67 -14.58 0.02
N GLN A 105 1.84 -14.73 -1.31
CA GLN A 105 2.62 -13.82 -2.15
C GLN A 105 2.06 -12.38 -2.21
N LEU A 106 0.81 -12.18 -1.79
CA LEU A 106 0.20 -10.86 -1.65
C LEU A 106 0.06 -10.46 -0.17
N ALA A 107 -0.39 -11.39 0.68
CA ALA A 107 -0.66 -11.12 2.10
C ALA A 107 0.61 -10.74 2.88
N GLN A 108 1.71 -11.48 2.70
CA GLN A 108 2.98 -11.26 3.40
C GLN A 108 3.58 -9.87 3.09
N PRO A 109 3.85 -9.50 1.82
CA PRO A 109 4.43 -8.20 1.54
C PRO A 109 3.52 -7.04 1.93
N TRP A 110 2.20 -7.21 1.86
CA TRP A 110 1.27 -6.20 2.33
C TRP A 110 1.37 -5.97 3.84
N HIS A 111 1.47 -7.06 4.61
CA HIS A 111 1.71 -7.01 6.05
C HIS A 111 3.03 -6.31 6.38
N ASP A 112 4.13 -6.71 5.74
CA ASP A 112 5.47 -6.19 6.03
C ASP A 112 5.57 -4.69 5.72
N VAL A 113 5.00 -4.23 4.61
CA VAL A 113 4.95 -2.81 4.25
C VAL A 113 4.08 -2.02 5.23
N ALA A 114 2.95 -2.58 5.69
CA ALA A 114 2.09 -1.92 6.67
C ALA A 114 2.81 -1.71 8.02
N LEU A 115 3.55 -2.73 8.48
CA LEU A 115 4.38 -2.62 9.68
C LEU A 115 5.45 -1.53 9.55
N LYS A 116 6.10 -1.42 8.39
CA LYS A 116 7.11 -0.37 8.13
C LYS A 116 6.51 1.04 8.19
N LEU A 117 5.26 1.21 7.77
CA LEU A 117 4.55 2.49 7.84
C LEU A 117 3.92 2.76 9.22
N GLY A 118 4.15 1.91 10.23
CA GLY A 118 3.56 2.04 11.56
C GLY A 118 2.04 1.89 11.57
N ARG A 119 1.47 1.28 10.53
CA ARG A 119 0.02 1.06 10.42
C ARG A 119 -0.30 -0.32 11.00
N PRO A 120 -1.29 -0.44 11.90
CA PRO A 120 -1.69 -1.75 12.39
C PRO A 120 -2.18 -2.58 11.20
N PRO A 121 -1.65 -3.80 10.99
CA PRO A 121 -2.01 -4.63 9.84
C PRO A 121 -3.51 -4.97 9.83
N GLY A 122 -4.16 -4.93 11.00
CA GLY A 122 -5.59 -5.15 11.16
C GLY A 122 -6.49 -4.09 10.48
N ALA A 123 -6.04 -2.86 10.24
CA ALA A 123 -6.93 -1.85 9.65
C ALA A 123 -7.35 -2.18 8.20
N PHE A 124 -6.54 -2.97 7.48
CA PHE A 124 -6.83 -3.40 6.11
C PHE A 124 -7.05 -4.91 5.98
N LEU A 125 -6.43 -5.73 6.85
CA LEU A 125 -6.58 -7.19 6.86
C LEU A 125 -7.83 -7.68 7.63
N CYS A 126 -8.33 -6.92 8.60
CA CYS A 126 -9.45 -7.34 9.47
C CYS A 126 -10.82 -7.36 8.77
N LEU A 127 -10.94 -6.79 7.56
CA LEU A 127 -12.14 -6.98 6.74
C LEU A 127 -12.30 -8.42 6.23
N LEU A 128 -11.28 -9.28 6.34
CA LEU A 128 -11.27 -10.60 5.68
C LEU A 128 -10.86 -11.79 6.53
N CYS A 129 -10.11 -11.61 7.63
CA CYS A 129 -9.63 -12.73 8.45
C CYS A 129 -10.35 -12.90 9.80
N ALA A 130 -11.50 -12.25 10.02
CA ALA A 130 -12.35 -12.54 11.18
C ALA A 130 -13.34 -13.67 10.87
N ARG A 131 -12.82 -14.88 10.69
CA ARG A 131 -13.48 -16.14 11.09
C ARG A 131 -12.45 -17.25 11.27
#